data_AF-A0A7X7HKU0-F1
#
_entry.id   AF-A0A7X7HKU0-F1
#
_cell.length_a   1.000
_cell.length_b   1.000
_cell.length_c   1.000
_cell.angle_alpha   90.00
_cell.angle_beta   90.00
_cell.angle_gamma   90.00
#
_symmetry.space_group_name_H-M   'P 1'
#
loop_
_entity.id
_entity.type
_entity.pdbx_description
1 polymer ?
#
loop_
_entity_poly.entity_id
_entity_poly.type
_entity_poly.pdbx_seq_one_letter_code
_entity_poly.pdbx_strand_id
1 'polypeptide(L)' 'MNNTGLKPVWAGQELRLDPFRLPQVVTYAARDEQGDVTFSIDHRGVVVNRLLEKAGLPVTLVMPARAFVGVAARA' A
#
# COMPACT_ATOMS: atom_id res chain seq x y z
N MET A 1 -7.98 24.08 -6.01
CA MET A 1 -8.26 23.01 -5.04
C MET A 1 -7.00 22.81 -4.20
N ASN A 2 -6.94 23.35 -2.98
CA ASN A 2 -5.72 23.29 -2.16
C ASN A 2 -5.53 21.87 -1.60
N ASN A 3 -4.56 21.13 -2.15
CA ASN A 3 -4.07 19.89 -1.57
C ASN A 3 -3.33 20.25 -0.28
N THR A 4 -3.97 20.13 0.88
CA THR A 4 -3.44 20.60 2.18
C THR A 4 -2.22 19.83 2.68
N GLY A 5 -1.65 18.91 1.90
CA GLY A 5 -0.49 18.10 2.29
C GLY A 5 -0.75 17.13 3.44
N LEU A 6 -1.95 17.18 4.03
CA LEU A 6 -2.37 16.36 5.16
C LEU A 6 -2.51 14.89 4.74
N LYS A 7 -2.33 13.98 5.70
CA LYS A 7 -2.55 12.56 5.47
C LYS A 7 -4.00 12.31 5.10
N PRO A 8 -4.27 11.72 3.92
CA PRO A 8 -5.64 11.48 3.54
C PRO A 8 -6.25 10.47 4.51
N VAL A 9 -7.53 10.67 4.84
CA VAL A 9 -8.28 9.86 5.81
C VAL A 9 -8.25 8.36 5.49
N TRP A 10 -8.10 8.00 4.21
CA TRP A 10 -8.03 6.61 3.75
C TRP A 10 -6.65 5.95 3.97
N ALA A 11 -5.57 6.71 4.17
CA ALA A 11 -4.26 6.16 4.48
C ALA A 11 -4.22 5.80 5.97
N GLY A 12 -4.80 4.66 6.37
CA GLY A 12 -4.99 4.31 7.78
C GLY A 12 -3.70 4.18 8.61
N GLN A 13 -2.56 3.90 7.98
CA GLN A 13 -1.25 3.71 8.62
C GLN A 13 -0.13 4.40 7.82
N GLU A 14 0.99 4.69 8.47
CA GLU A 14 2.17 5.22 7.78
C GLU A 14 2.93 4.08 7.11
N LEU A 15 3.10 4.16 5.79
CA LEU A 15 4.00 3.30 5.03
C LEU A 15 5.40 3.89 5.05
N ARG A 16 6.34 3.18 5.67
CA ARG A 16 7.77 3.54 5.65
C ARG A 16 8.49 2.65 4.65
N LEU A 17 9.24 3.28 3.76
CA LEU A 17 10.06 2.62 2.75
C LEU A 17 11.47 3.17 2.83
N ASP A 18 12.46 2.29 2.80
CA ASP A 18 13.85 2.67 2.54
C ASP A 18 14.14 2.46 1.04
N PRO A 19 14.31 3.54 0.23
CA PRO A 19 14.51 3.42 -1.22
C PRO A 19 15.76 2.61 -1.61
N PHE A 20 16.73 2.48 -0.72
CA PHE A 20 17.99 1.78 -0.97
C PHE A 20 17.99 0.32 -0.55
N ARG A 21 16.89 -0.17 0.05
CA ARG A 21 16.79 -1.53 0.59
C ARG A 21 15.60 -2.28 0.03
N LEU A 22 15.37 -2.25 -1.27
CA LEU A 22 14.35 -3.07 -1.92
C LEU A 22 14.89 -4.49 -2.22
N PRO A 23 14.04 -5.55 -2.16
CA PRO A 23 12.60 -5.54 -1.91
C PRO A 23 12.23 -5.37 -0.42
N GLN A 24 11.08 -4.76 -0.13
CA GLN A 24 10.50 -4.63 1.21
C GLN A 24 9.10 -5.23 1.27
N VAL A 25 8.83 -5.96 2.35
CA VAL A 25 7.51 -6.51 2.65
C VAL A 25 7.01 -5.86 3.92
N VAL A 26 5.82 -5.29 3.88
CA VAL A 26 5.19 -4.62 5.02
C VAL A 26 3.73 -5.05 5.13
N THR A 27 3.33 -5.48 6.33
CA THR A 27 1.95 -5.88 6.62
C THR A 27 1.33 -4.87 7.58
N TYR A 28 0.12 -4.43 7.27
CA TYR A 28 -0.69 -3.56 8.11
C TYR A 28 -2.00 -4.24 8.47
N ALA A 29 -2.36 -4.19 9.75
CA ALA A 29 -3.74 -4.35 10.16
C ALA A 29 -4.52 -3.13 9.66
N ALA A 30 -5.48 -3.37 8.76
CA ALA A 30 -6.37 -2.28 8.39
C ALA A 30 -7.25 -1.93 9.60
N ARG A 31 -7.50 -0.64 9.81
CA ARG A 31 -8.29 -0.15 10.95
C ARG A 31 -9.78 -0.50 10.85
N ASP A 32 -10.18 -1.29 9.86
CA ASP A 32 -11.54 -1.58 9.47
C ASP A 32 -11.80 -3.11 9.48
N GLU A 33 -13.04 -3.55 9.32
CA GLU A 33 -13.41 -4.98 9.26
C GLU A 33 -12.84 -5.72 8.04
N GLN A 34 -11.98 -5.09 7.24
CA GLN A 34 -11.51 -5.62 5.96
C GLN A 34 -10.21 -6.44 6.09
N GLY A 35 -9.69 -6.66 7.30
CA GLY A 35 -8.58 -7.57 7.57
C GLY A 35 -7.20 -7.05 7.17
N ASP A 36 -6.16 -7.85 7.40
CA ASP A 36 -4.78 -7.48 7.16
C ASP A 36 -4.48 -7.28 5.66
N VAL A 37 -3.56 -6.35 5.37
CA VAL A 37 -3.01 -6.13 4.02
C VAL A 37 -1.51 -6.28 4.07
N THR A 38 -0.97 -7.11 3.18
CA THR A 38 0.47 -7.24 2.97
C THR A 38 0.85 -6.59 1.65
N PHE A 39 1.83 -5.68 1.70
CA PHE A 39 2.45 -5.05 0.55
C PHE A 39 3.85 -5.59 0.36
N SER A 40 4.16 -6.08 -0.84
CA SER A 40 5.52 -6.41 -1.27
C SER A 40 5.93 -5.41 -2.35
N ILE A 41 6.98 -4.66 -2.11
CA ILE A 41 7.42 -3.54 -2.94
C ILE A 41 8.84 -3.81 -3.41
N ASP A 42 9.08 -3.67 -4.70
CA ASP A 42 10.40 -3.78 -5.33
C ASP A 42 10.56 -2.75 -6.46
N HIS A 43 11.69 -2.79 -7.18
CA HIS A 43 11.93 -1.88 -8.31
C HIS A 43 10.97 -2.08 -9.50
N ARG A 44 10.28 -3.22 -9.59
CA ARG A 44 9.33 -3.54 -10.65
C ARG A 44 7.93 -3.01 -10.33
N GLY A 45 7.58 -2.91 -9.06
CA GLY A 45 6.32 -2.33 -8.61
C GLY A 45 5.88 -2.85 -7.25
N VAL A 46 4.57 -3.07 -7.10
CA VAL A 46 3.93 -3.45 -5.85
C VAL A 46 3.02 -4.65 -6.07
N VAL A 47 3.10 -5.61 -5.16
CA VAL A 47 2.13 -6.70 -4.99
C VAL A 47 1.40 -6.48 -3.67
N VAL A 48 0.07 -6.48 -3.71
CA VAL A 48 -0.79 -6.36 -2.54
C VAL A 48 -1.53 -7.67 -2.35
N ASN A 49 -1.49 -8.24 -1.15
CA ASN A 49 -2.23 -9.43 -0.77
C ASN A 49 -3.13 -9.13 0.44
N ARG A 50 -4.40 -9.56 0.36
CA ARG A 50 -5.39 -9.42 1.43
C ARG A 50 -6.41 -10.55 1.36
N LEU A 51 -6.97 -10.94 2.50
CA LEU A 51 -8.20 -11.72 2.58
C LEU A 51 -9.41 -10.78 2.63
N LEU A 52 -10.41 -10.98 1.76
CA LEU A 52 -11.69 -10.30 1.90
C LEU A 52 -12.52 -11.02 2.96
N GLU A 53 -12.44 -10.58 4.21
CA GLU A 53 -13.04 -11.25 5.39
C GLU A 53 -14.52 -11.66 5.18
N LYS A 54 -15.34 -10.78 4.58
CA LYS A 54 -16.77 -11.08 4.33
C LYS A 54 -17.01 -12.18 3.30
N ALA A 55 -16.08 -12.37 2.37
CA ALA A 55 -16.19 -13.36 1.29
C ALA A 55 -15.28 -14.57 1.51
N GLY A 56 -14.34 -14.52 2.48
CA GLY A 56 -13.31 -15.53 2.68
C GLY A 56 -12.37 -15.71 1.49
N LEU A 57 -12.26 -14.73 0.59
CA LEU A 57 -11.53 -14.86 -0.67
C LEU A 57 -10.19 -14.11 -0.63
N PRO A 58 -9.06 -14.76 -0.97
CA PRO A 58 -7.80 -14.06 -1.13
C PRO A 58 -7.83 -13.20 -2.40
N VAL A 59 -7.34 -11.98 -2.29
CA VAL A 59 -7.20 -11.04 -3.41
C VAL A 59 -5.73 -10.62 -3.50
N THR A 60 -5.22 -10.71 -4.73
CA THR A 60 -3.89 -10.24 -5.09
C THR A 60 -4.02 -9.13 -6.13
N LEU A 61 -3.45 -7.96 -5.84
CA LEU A 61 -3.33 -6.86 -6.80
C LEU A 61 -1.86 -6.67 -7.16
N VAL A 62 -1.55 -6.66 -8.46
CA VAL A 62 -0.19 -6.43 -8.96
C VAL A 62 -0.18 -5.14 -9.77
N MET A 63 0.70 -4.22 -9.38
CA MET A 63 0.82 -2.91 -10.02
C MET A 63 2.27 -2.67 -10.41
N PRO A 64 2.58 -2.37 -11.68
CA PRO A 64 3.93 -2.02 -12.09
C PRO A 64 4.33 -0.63 -11.58
N ALA A 65 5.62 -0.36 -11.45
CA ALA A 65 6.15 0.94 -10.99
C ALA A 65 5.60 2.13 -11.79
N ARG A 66 5.34 1.95 -13.09
CA ARG A 66 4.75 2.97 -13.97
C ARG A 66 3.35 3.42 -13.55
N ALA A 67 2.61 2.60 -12.79
CA ALA A 67 1.28 2.94 -12.30
C ALA A 67 1.32 4.05 -11.24
N PHE A 68 2.51 4.34 -10.69
CA PHE A 68 2.73 5.36 -9.66
C PHE A 68 3.39 6.63 -10.21
N VAL A 69 3.54 6.76 -11.54
CA VAL A 69 4.07 7.99 -12.16
C VAL A 69 3.16 9.16 -11.82
N GLY A 70 3.73 10.25 -11.28
CA GLY A 70 2.98 11.43 -10.84
C GLY A 70 2.39 11.32 -9.42
N VAL A 71 2.56 10.19 -8.74
CA VAL A 71 2.22 10.05 -7.32
C VAL A 71 3.35 10.65 -6.48
N ALA A 72 3.03 11.64 -5.66
CA ALA A 72 3.99 12.21 -4.73
C ALA A 72 4.21 11.26 -3.55
N ALA A 73 5.44 10.77 -3.39
CA ALA A 73 5.89 10.20 -2.13
C ALA A 73 6.22 11.35 -1.16
N ARG A 74 5.87 11.19 0.11
CA ARG A 74 6.24 12.13 1.17
C ARG A 74 6.92 11.37 2.31
N ALA A 75 7.94 11.99 2.87
CA ALA A 75 8.64 11.55 4.07
C ALA A 75 8.00 12.16 5.31
#